data_AF-A0ABD1SAA2-F1
#
_entry.id   AF-A0ABD1SAA2-F1
#
_cell.length_a   1.000
_cell.length_b   1.000
_cell.length_c   1.000
_cell.angle_alpha   90.00
_cell.angle_beta   90.00
_cell.angle_gamma   90.00
#
_symmetry.space_group_name_H-M   'P 1'
#
loop_
_entity.id
_entity.type
_entity.pdbx_description
1 polymer ?
#
loop_
_entity_poly.entity_id
_entity_poly.type
_entity_poly.pdbx_seq_one_letter_code
_entity_poly.pdbx_strand_id
1 'polypeptide(L)'
;MASISFCFVIIFLACNRFLNKALVPPDGSKEDRKVCTITEIEEAKAVLRLVPIWTTCLGYAVVSPQSSTLFTKQGVTMDRSITSSLQIPAASLQSFIGLGIVGFIPIYDRILVPIARAITRKP
;
A
#
# COMPACT_ATOMS: atom_id res chain seq x y z
N MET A 1 7.78 -12.04 8.30
CA MET A 1 7.22 -10.93 7.49
C MET A 1 7.45 -9.55 8.12
N ALA A 2 7.17 -9.34 9.41
CA ALA A 2 7.49 -8.08 10.10
C ALA A 2 8.98 -7.67 9.99
N SER A 3 9.91 -8.64 10.04
CA SER A 3 11.35 -8.37 9.84
C SER A 3 11.71 -7.87 8.43
N ILE A 4 10.95 -8.25 7.39
CA ILE A 4 11.20 -7.75 6.03
C ILE A 4 10.78 -6.28 5.93
N SER A 5 9.64 -5.91 6.53
CA SER A 5 9.18 -4.51 6.60
C SER A 5 10.16 -3.63 7.38
N PHE A 6 10.68 -4.11 8.52
CA PHE A 6 11.71 -3.41 9.28
C PHE A 6 13.02 -3.24 8.50
N CYS A 7 13.50 -4.28 7.81
CA CYS A 7 14.69 -4.18 6.95
C CYS A 7 14.50 -3.13 5.85
N PHE A 8 13.33 -3.06 5.21
CA PHE A 8 13.05 -2.04 4.18
C PHE A 8 13.06 -0.61 4.73
N VAL A 9 12.50 -0.38 5.92
CA VAL A 9 12.53 0.93 6.58
C VAL A 9 13.97 1.35 6.94
N ILE A 10 14.78 0.40 7.43
CA ILE A 10 16.19 0.66 7.77
C ILE A 10 17.01 0.95 6.51
N ILE A 11 16.82 0.18 5.43
CA ILE A 11 17.49 0.39 4.14
C ILE A 11 17.12 1.77 3.58
N PHE A 12 15.85 2.18 3.69
CA PHE A 12 15.39 3.49 3.25
C PHE A 12 16.07 4.63 4.02
N LEU A 13 16.09 4.57 5.36
CA LEU A 13 16.76 5.58 6.20
C LEU A 13 18.26 5.65 5.92
N ALA A 14 18.91 4.50 5.71
CA ALA A 14 20.32 4.43 5.37
C ALA A 14 20.62 5.05 4.00
N CYS A 15 19.80 4.75 2.98
CA CYS A 15 19.97 5.27 1.62
C CYS A 15 19.77 6.80 1.58
N ASN A 16 18.76 7.30 2.29
CA ASN A 16 18.48 8.75 2.37
C ASN A 16 19.63 9.51 3.05
N ARG A 17 20.20 8.94 4.12
CA ARG A 17 21.38 9.50 4.80
C ARG A 17 22.63 9.51 3.90
N PHE A 18 22.81 8.49 3.08
CA PHE A 18 23.94 8.40 2.14
C PHE A 18 23.82 9.41 1.01
N LEU A 19 22.66 9.50 0.36
CA LEU A 19 22.38 10.50 -0.68
C LEU A 19 22.53 11.93 -0.17
N ASN A 20 22.08 12.21 1.07
CA ASN A 20 22.26 13.52 1.68
C ASN A 20 23.75 13.87 1.93
N LYS A 21 24.60 12.86 2.23
CA LYS A 21 26.05 13.04 2.33
C LYS A 21 26.74 13.25 0.98
N ALA A 22 26.27 12.58 -0.08
CA ALA A 22 26.82 12.71 -1.43
C ALA A 22 26.51 14.07 -2.08
N LEU A 23 25.49 14.78 -1.59
CA LEU A 23 25.06 16.10 -2.07
C LEU A 23 25.95 17.24 -1.58
N VAL A 24 26.74 17.01 -0.51
CA VAL A 24 27.73 17.98 -0.02
C VAL A 24 28.95 17.92 -0.93
N PRO A 25 29.20 18.94 -1.77
CA PRO A 25 30.31 18.88 -2.70
C PRO A 25 31.64 18.97 -1.94
N PRO A 26 32.67 18.19 -2.31
CA PRO A 26 34.03 18.49 -1.88
C PRO A 26 34.44 19.81 -2.54
N ASP A 27 34.87 20.77 -1.73
CA ASP A 27 35.31 22.08 -2.19
C ASP A 27 36.54 21.93 -3.09
N GLY A 28 36.40 22.35 -4.36
CA GLY A 28 37.52 22.56 -5.28
C GLY A 28 37.56 21.67 -6.52
N SER A 29 37.25 22.27 -7.68
CA SER A 29 37.43 21.81 -9.07
C SER A 29 36.39 20.82 -9.64
N LYS A 30 35.98 21.05 -10.91
CA LYS A 30 35.17 20.20 -11.85
C LYS A 30 33.73 20.67 -12.11
N GLU A 31 33.51 21.80 -12.78
CA GLU A 31 32.14 22.30 -13.06
C GLU A 31 31.31 21.38 -13.96
N ASP A 32 31.88 20.76 -15.00
CA ASP A 32 31.09 19.98 -15.97
C ASP A 32 30.72 18.56 -15.45
N ARG A 33 31.64 17.94 -14.70
CA ARG A 33 31.39 16.63 -14.05
C ARG A 33 30.43 16.74 -12.86
N LYS A 34 30.33 17.91 -12.22
CA LYS A 34 29.44 18.15 -11.08
C LYS A 34 27.98 18.25 -11.51
N VAL A 35 27.70 18.86 -12.66
CA VAL A 35 26.33 19.04 -13.17
C VAL A 35 25.67 17.70 -13.50
N CYS A 36 26.36 16.79 -14.20
CA CYS A 36 25.82 15.46 -14.51
C CYS A 36 25.51 14.64 -13.24
N THR A 37 26.43 14.66 -12.26
CA THR A 37 26.25 13.95 -10.98
C THR A 37 25.15 14.56 -10.10
N ILE A 38 24.95 15.88 -10.13
CA ILE A 38 23.86 16.53 -9.37
C ILE A 38 22.50 16.12 -9.94
N THR A 39 22.35 16.10 -11.26
CA THR A 39 21.10 15.67 -11.91
C THR A 39 20.78 14.19 -11.60
N GLU A 40 21.76 13.30 -11.68
CA GLU A 40 21.59 11.88 -11.31
C GLU A 40 21.17 11.70 -9.84
N ILE A 41 21.73 12.53 -8.94
CA ILE A 41 21.37 12.54 -7.52
C ILE A 41 19.93 13.06 -7.32
N GLU A 42 19.49 14.07 -8.06
CA GLU A 42 18.12 14.59 -7.99
C GLU A 42 17.09 13.58 -8.50
N GLU A 43 17.37 12.89 -9.60
CA GLU A 43 16.51 11.82 -10.13
C GLU A 43 16.41 10.65 -9.14
N ALA A 44 17.54 10.22 -8.56
CA ALA A 44 17.55 9.19 -7.52
C ALA A 44 16.74 9.62 -6.28
N LYS A 45 16.80 10.90 -5.91
CA LYS A 45 16.01 11.47 -4.80
C LYS A 45 14.53 11.53 -5.13
N ALA A 46 14.15 11.78 -6.38
CA ALA A 46 12.75 11.74 -6.82
C ALA A 46 12.16 10.32 -6.70
N VAL A 47 12.90 9.29 -7.11
CA VAL A 47 12.50 7.89 -6.92
C VAL A 47 12.43 7.54 -5.43
N LEU A 48 13.40 8.01 -4.63
CA LEU A 48 13.40 7.78 -3.19
C LEU A 48 12.18 8.40 -2.50
N ARG A 49 11.64 9.52 -3.01
CA ARG A 49 10.40 10.13 -2.49
C ARG A 49 9.14 9.30 -2.77
N LEU A 50 9.17 8.34 -3.70
CA LEU A 50 8.05 7.41 -3.95
C LEU A 50 8.07 6.20 -3.00
N VAL A 51 9.21 5.91 -2.38
CA VAL A 51 9.37 4.77 -1.47
C VAL A 51 8.44 4.82 -0.25
N PRO A 52 8.19 5.97 0.41
CA PRO A 52 7.20 6.06 1.49
C PRO A 52 5.80 5.62 1.05
N ILE A 53 5.36 6.03 -0.15
CA ILE A 53 4.06 5.63 -0.72
C ILE A 53 4.06 4.11 -0.94
N TRP A 54 5.10 3.59 -1.58
CA TRP A 54 5.25 2.14 -1.78
C TRP A 54 5.25 1.35 -0.47
N THR A 55 5.87 1.89 0.58
CA THR A 55 5.92 1.28 1.93
C THR A 55 4.52 1.21 2.55
N THR A 56 3.72 2.27 2.42
CA THR A 56 2.32 2.25 2.89
C THR A 56 1.46 1.23 2.13
N CYS A 57 1.67 1.08 0.82
CA CYS A 57 1.00 0.07 0.01
C CYS A 57 1.45 -1.36 0.39
N LEU A 58 2.73 -1.55 0.72
CA LEU A 58 3.28 -2.85 1.13
C LEU A 58 2.63 -3.36 2.42
N GLY A 59 2.37 -2.48 3.39
CA GLY A 59 1.68 -2.86 4.63
C GLY A 59 0.30 -3.48 4.34
N TYR A 60 -0.47 -2.85 3.47
CA TYR A 60 -1.75 -3.39 3.01
C TYR A 60 -1.58 -4.72 2.25
N ALA A 61 -0.61 -4.80 1.34
CA ALA A 61 -0.33 -6.02 0.56
C ALA A 61 0.02 -7.23 1.43
N VAL A 62 0.66 -7.03 2.57
CA VAL A 62 1.02 -8.10 3.52
C VAL A 62 -0.18 -8.59 4.33
N VAL A 63 -1.09 -7.69 4.69
CA VAL A 63 -2.27 -8.02 5.52
C VAL A 63 -3.39 -8.63 4.67
N SER A 64 -3.56 -8.17 3.44
CA SER A 64 -4.60 -8.63 2.50
C SER A 64 -4.75 -10.16 2.40
N PRO A 65 -3.68 -10.95 2.17
CA PRO A 65 -3.80 -12.42 2.08
C PRO A 65 -4.08 -13.10 3.43
N GLN A 66 -3.79 -12.44 4.56
CA GLN A 66 -4.06 -13.00 5.89
C GLN A 66 -5.55 -12.91 6.25
N SER A 67 -6.24 -11.90 5.74
CA SER A 67 -7.67 -11.68 5.98
C SER A 67 -8.52 -12.90 5.59
N SER A 68 -8.25 -13.57 4.48
CA SER A 68 -8.99 -14.76 4.06
C SER A 68 -8.84 -15.94 5.02
N THR A 69 -7.63 -16.10 5.57
CA THR A 69 -7.32 -17.18 6.53
C THR A 69 -7.95 -16.89 7.88
N LEU A 70 -7.81 -15.66 8.39
CA LEU A 70 -8.39 -15.25 9.68
C LEU A 70 -9.91 -15.31 9.65
N PHE A 71 -10.52 -14.85 8.56
CA PHE A 71 -11.98 -14.87 8.39
C PHE A 71 -12.52 -16.30 8.36
N THR A 72 -11.83 -17.22 7.68
CA THR A 72 -12.19 -18.64 7.68
C THR A 72 -12.06 -19.24 9.09
N LYS A 73 -10.96 -18.93 9.80
CA LYS A 73 -10.73 -19.43 11.17
C LYS A 73 -11.78 -18.93 12.16
N GLN A 74 -12.15 -17.65 12.07
CA GLN A 74 -13.25 -17.08 12.85
C GLN A 74 -14.58 -17.74 12.48
N GLY A 75 -14.84 -17.96 11.19
CA GLY A 75 -16.05 -18.62 10.72
C GLY A 75 -16.23 -20.05 11.25
N VAL A 76 -15.15 -20.78 11.53
CA VAL A 76 -15.24 -22.12 12.14
C VAL A 76 -15.81 -22.08 13.55
N THR A 77 -15.55 -21.01 14.30
CA THR A 77 -16.05 -20.82 15.67
C THR A 77 -17.48 -20.28 15.75
N MET A 78 -18.01 -19.74 14.65
CA MET A 78 -19.39 -19.28 14.59
C MET A 78 -20.35 -20.45 14.38
N ASP A 79 -21.54 -20.34 14.95
CA ASP A 79 -22.65 -21.21 14.56
C ASP A 79 -23.01 -20.92 13.10
N ARG A 80 -22.96 -21.97 12.28
CA ARG A 80 -23.19 -21.94 10.83
C ARG A 80 -24.36 -22.82 10.43
N SER A 81 -25.21 -23.20 11.37
CA SER A 81 -26.43 -23.95 11.09
C SER A 81 -27.52 -23.03 10.54
N ILE A 82 -28.01 -23.30 9.33
CA ILE A 82 -29.22 -22.65 8.79
C ILE A 82 -30.44 -23.50 9.14
N THR A 83 -30.29 -24.82 9.04
CA THR A 83 -31.32 -25.82 9.32
C THR A 83 -30.67 -26.93 10.17
N SER A 84 -31.47 -27.74 10.85
CA SER A 84 -30.99 -28.90 11.64
C SER A 84 -30.10 -29.87 10.85
N SER A 85 -30.18 -29.88 9.52
CA SER A 85 -29.37 -30.71 8.62
C SER A 85 -28.38 -29.95 7.73
N LEU A 86 -28.43 -28.61 7.68
CA LEU A 86 -27.66 -27.82 6.73
C LEU A 86 -26.70 -26.89 7.46
N GLN A 87 -25.42 -27.25 7.43
CA GLN A 87 -24.31 -26.46 7.97
C GLN A 87 -23.51 -25.83 6.83
N ILE A 88 -23.42 -24.50 6.83
CA ILE A 88 -22.65 -23.77 5.83
C ILE A 88 -21.16 -23.93 6.10
N PRO A 89 -20.29 -24.26 5.12
CA PRO A 89 -18.84 -24.26 5.29
C PRO A 89 -18.29 -22.86 5.62
N ALA A 90 -17.39 -22.74 6.61
CA ALA A 90 -16.82 -21.44 7.03
C ALA A 90 -16.13 -20.69 5.87
N ALA A 91 -15.52 -21.42 4.93
CA ALA A 91 -14.90 -20.85 3.75
C ALA A 91 -15.89 -20.14 2.81
N SER A 92 -17.16 -20.55 2.78
CA SER A 92 -18.17 -19.90 1.94
C SER A 92 -18.58 -18.51 2.42
N LEU A 93 -18.30 -18.18 3.70
CA LEU A 93 -18.45 -16.82 4.22
C LEU A 93 -17.51 -15.84 3.49
N GLN A 94 -16.39 -16.32 2.94
CA GLN A 94 -15.46 -15.50 2.15
C GLN A 94 -16.14 -14.85 0.94
N SER A 95 -17.20 -15.46 0.40
CA SER A 95 -17.99 -14.94 -0.73
C SER A 95 -18.66 -13.59 -0.42
N PHE A 96 -18.92 -13.27 0.85
CA PHE A 96 -19.46 -11.96 1.25
C PHE A 96 -18.54 -10.81 0.88
N ILE A 97 -17.22 -11.02 0.82
CA ILE A 97 -16.27 -9.99 0.39
C ILE A 97 -16.49 -9.65 -1.09
N GLY A 98 -16.66 -10.66 -1.94
CA GLY A 98 -16.94 -10.47 -3.37
C GLY A 98 -18.28 -9.76 -3.59
N LEU A 99 -19.33 -10.19 -2.89
CA LEU A 99 -20.64 -9.53 -2.95
C LEU A 99 -20.57 -8.09 -2.45
N GLY A 100 -19.80 -7.83 -1.39
CA GLY A 100 -19.55 -6.49 -0.85
C GLY A 100 -18.89 -5.59 -1.88
N ILE A 101 -17.81 -6.05 -2.55
CA ILE A 101 -17.14 -5.29 -3.61
C ILE A 101 -18.11 -4.99 -4.75
N VAL A 102 -18.84 -5.99 -5.24
CA VAL A 102 -19.81 -5.82 -6.33
C VAL A 102 -20.90 -4.82 -5.95
N GLY A 103 -21.37 -4.82 -4.69
CA GLY A 103 -22.32 -3.84 -4.19
C GLY A 103 -21.70 -2.45 -3.97
N PHE A 104 -20.42 -2.37 -3.61
CA PHE A 104 -19.72 -1.12 -3.36
C PHE A 104 -19.38 -0.36 -4.64
N ILE A 105 -19.14 -1.07 -5.75
CA ILE A 105 -18.88 -0.46 -7.07
C ILE A 105 -19.99 0.54 -7.48
N PRO A 106 -21.28 0.16 -7.54
CA PRO A 106 -22.32 1.11 -7.93
C PRO A 106 -22.49 2.23 -6.89
N ILE A 107 -22.27 1.97 -5.59
CA ILE A 107 -22.29 3.01 -4.55
C ILE A 107 -21.19 4.03 -4.80
N TYR A 108 -19.97 3.57 -5.08
CA TYR A 108 -18.85 4.44 -5.39
C TYR A 108 -19.12 5.28 -6.64
N ASP A 109 -19.50 4.65 -7.74
CA ASP A 109 -19.69 5.31 -9.03
C ASP A 109 -20.91 6.24 -9.06
N ARG A 110 -22.02 5.87 -8.40
CA ARG A 110 -23.28 6.61 -8.48
C ARG A 110 -23.50 7.59 -7.33
N ILE A 111 -22.84 7.42 -6.20
CA ILE A 111 -23.06 8.26 -5.01
C ILE A 111 -21.77 9.01 -4.67
N LEU A 112 -20.67 8.30 -4.43
CA LEU A 112 -19.43 8.94 -3.96
C LEU A 112 -18.79 9.83 -5.04
N VAL A 113 -18.70 9.36 -6.29
CA VAL A 113 -18.13 10.13 -7.40
C VAL A 113 -18.89 11.44 -7.64
N PRO A 114 -20.23 11.49 -7.79
CA PRO A 114 -20.93 12.75 -8.02
C PRO A 114 -20.87 13.68 -6.80
N ILE A 115 -20.89 13.15 -5.57
CA ILE A 115 -20.69 13.97 -4.36
C ILE A 115 -19.28 14.57 -4.36
N ALA A 116 -18.25 13.77 -4.65
CA ALA A 116 -16.88 14.25 -4.70
C ALA A 116 -16.69 15.35 -5.76
N ARG A 117 -17.30 15.20 -6.95
CA ARG A 117 -17.32 16.24 -8.00
C ARG A 117 -18.05 17.51 -7.54
N ALA A 118 -19.20 17.36 -6.90
CA ALA A 118 -19.96 18.49 -6.35
C ALA A 118 -19.15 19.27 -5.30
N ILE A 119 -18.40 18.57 -4.44
CA ILE A 119 -17.57 19.17 -3.40
C ILE A 119 -16.30 19.81 -3.99
N THR A 120 -15.63 19.15 -4.93
CA THR A 120 -14.37 19.66 -5.52
C THR A 120 -14.57 20.79 -6.54
N ARG A 121 -15.81 21.11 -6.94
CA ARG A 121 -16.17 22.17 -7.91
C ARG A 121 -15.38 22.09 -9.23
N LYS A 122 -14.80 20.92 -9.55
CA LYS A 122 -14.24 20.61 -10.86
C LYS A 122 -15.28 19.77 -11.59
N PRO A 123 -15.77 20.20 -12.77
CA PRO A 123 -16.79 19.47 -13.53
C PRO A 123 -16.35 18.04 -13.86
#